data_AF-A0A1G3ZR33-F1
#
_entry.id   AF-A0A1G3ZR33-F1
#
_cell.length_a   1.000
_cell.length_b   1.000
_cell.length_c   1.000
_cell.angle_alpha   90.00
_cell.angle_beta   90.00
_cell.angle_gamma   90.00
#
_symmetry.space_group_name_H-M   'P 1'
#
loop_
_entity.id
_entity.type
_entity.pdbx_description
1 polymer ?
#
loop_
_entity_poly.entity_id
_entity_poly.type
_entity_poly.pdbx_seq_one_letter_code
_entity_poly.pdbx_strand_id
1 'polypeptide(L)' 'MCCEVFSALPRRERELLLDIFGRLVDNPFTRGDHHDTDQRGVPLEVMLAHDQFLITWHVDHAVREIRIVGLEVI' A
#
# COMPACT_ATOMS: atom_id res chain seq x y z
N MET A 1 -4.65 -5.57 -11.35
CA MET A 1 -3.46 -6.11 -10.68
C MET A 1 -3.54 -6.09 -9.16
N CYS A 2 -3.56 -4.96 -8.42
CA CYS A 2 -3.63 -5.00 -6.94
C CYS A 2 -4.78 -5.85 -6.38
N CYS A 3 -6.00 -5.68 -6.89
CA CYS A 3 -7.16 -6.44 -6.43
C CYS A 3 -7.08 -7.93 -6.79
N GLU A 4 -6.39 -8.29 -7.87
CA GLU A 4 -6.21 -9.68 -8.30
C GLU A 4 -5.22 -10.38 -7.37
N VAL A 5 -4.09 -9.73 -7.07
CA VAL A 5 -3.11 -10.21 -6.09
C VAL A 5 -3.77 -10.37 -4.73
N PHE A 6 -4.46 -9.35 -4.23
CA PHE A 6 -5.16 -9.41 -2.96
C PHE A 6 -6.18 -10.56 -2.91
N SER A 7 -6.96 -10.77 -3.97
CA SER A 7 -8.00 -11.80 -3.99
C SER A 7 -7.46 -13.22 -4.08
N ALA A 8 -6.27 -13.39 -4.66
CA ALA A 8 -5.60 -14.68 -4.79
C ALA A 8 -4.92 -15.15 -3.50
N LEU A 9 -4.72 -14.26 -2.52
CA LEU A 9 -4.06 -14.57 -1.26
C LEU A 9 -4.94 -15.45 -0.36
N PRO A 10 -4.32 -16.34 0.45
CA PRO A 10 -5.05 -17.06 1.48
C PRO A 10 -5.63 -16.08 2.52
N ARG A 11 -6.60 -16.58 3.30
CA ARG A 11 -7.41 -15.73 4.19
C ARG A 11 -6.55 -14.94 5.19
N ARG A 12 -5.53 -15.59 5.76
CA ARG A 12 -4.68 -15.00 6.80
C ARG A 12 -3.91 -13.79 6.28
N GLU A 13 -3.36 -13.91 5.08
CA GLU A 13 -2.58 -12.89 4.39
C GLU A 13 -3.48 -11.70 3.99
N ARG A 14 -4.72 -11.98 3.57
CA ARG A 14 -5.72 -10.92 3.35
C ARG A 14 -6.08 -10.17 4.63
N GLU A 15 -6.31 -10.89 5.73
CA GLU A 15 -6.59 -10.27 7.03
C GLU A 15 -5.41 -9.40 7.49
N LEU A 16 -4.17 -9.85 7.26
CA LEU A 16 -2.96 -9.07 7.54
C LEU A 16 -2.88 -7.79 6.68
N LEU A 17 -3.11 -7.89 5.38
CA LEU A 17 -3.14 -6.72 4.49
C LEU A 17 -4.25 -5.73 4.87
N LEU A 18 -5.42 -6.22 5.29
CA LEU A 18 -6.51 -5.37 5.76
C LEU A 18 -6.13 -4.62 7.04
N ASP A 19 -5.42 -5.26 7.97
CA ASP A 19 -4.91 -4.58 9.18
C ASP A 19 -3.89 -3.48 8.80
N ILE A 20 -2.98 -3.77 7.86
CA ILE A 20 -2.02 -2.77 7.35
C ILE A 20 -2.75 -1.59 6.71
N PHE A 21 -3.73 -1.86 5.83
CA PHE A 21 -4.51 -0.79 5.20
C PHE A 21 -5.31 0.03 6.21
N GLY A 22 -5.86 -0.61 7.24
CA GLY A 22 -6.52 0.08 8.35
C GLY A 22 -5.58 1.06 9.05
N ARG A 23 -4.36 0.63 9.39
CA ARG A 23 -3.35 1.50 10.01
C ARG A 23 -2.92 2.66 9.11
N LEU A 24 -2.80 2.42 7.80
CA LEU A 24 -2.52 3.48 6.84
C LEU A 24 -3.64 4.52 6.82
N VAL A 25 -4.90 4.09 6.84
CA VAL A 25 -6.06 5.01 6.89
C VAL A 25 -6.06 5.83 8.18
N ASP A 26 -5.74 5.21 9.32
CA ASP A 26 -5.68 5.90 10.61
C ASP A 26 -4.53 6.92 10.69
N ASN A 27 -3.42 6.68 9.98
CA ASN A 27 -2.30 7.61 9.87
C ASN A 27 -1.78 7.72 8.43
N PRO A 28 -2.42 8.54 7.58
CA PRO A 28 -2.06 8.68 6.18
C PRO A 28 -0.67 9.27 5.96
N PHE A 29 -0.10 9.94 6.95
CA PHE A 29 1.24 10.54 6.85
C PHE A 29 2.36 9.58 7.23
N THR A 30 2.03 8.29 7.43
CA THR A 30 3.02 7.23 7.60
C THR A 30 3.91 7.20 6.37
N ARG A 31 5.22 7.36 6.59
CA ARG A 31 6.22 7.20 5.53
C ARG A 31 6.52 5.72 5.32
N GLY A 32 6.72 5.33 4.07
CA GLY A 32 7.23 4.02 3.72
C GLY A 32 8.73 3.89 4.02
N ASP A 33 9.26 2.71 3.71
CA ASP A 33 10.70 2.43 3.77
C ASP A 33 11.46 3.14 2.64
N HIS A 34 10.77 3.38 1.52
CA HIS A 34 11.31 4.03 0.34
C HIS A 34 10.29 5.00 -0.28
N HIS A 35 10.79 6.06 -0.91
CA HIS A 35 9.97 7.03 -1.63
C HIS A 35 10.29 6.94 -3.12
N ASP A 36 9.26 6.84 -3.94
CA ASP A 36 9.37 6.79 -5.40
C ASP A 36 8.49 7.88 -6.03
N THR A 37 8.47 7.98 -7.34
CA THR A 37 7.63 8.92 -8.08
C THR A 37 7.06 8.25 -9.31
N ASP A 38 5.75 8.37 -9.52
CA ASP A 38 5.13 7.80 -10.71
C ASP A 38 5.51 8.59 -11.99
N GLN A 39 5.07 8.10 -13.16
CA GLN A 39 5.35 8.75 -14.45
C GLN A 39 4.77 10.16 -14.59
N ARG A 40 3.87 10.57 -13.70
CA ARG A 40 3.22 11.88 -13.68
C ARG A 40 3.84 12.82 -12.64
N GLY A 41 4.87 12.39 -11.91
CA GLY A 41 5.48 13.17 -10.86
C GLY A 41 4.79 13.05 -9.50
N VAL A 42 3.84 12.12 -9.33
CA VAL A 42 3.13 11.91 -8.07
C VAL A 42 4.04 11.18 -7.09
N PRO A 43 4.26 11.72 -5.88
CA PRO A 43 5.08 11.05 -4.87
C PRO A 43 4.39 9.76 -4.42
N LEU A 44 5.16 8.67 -4.43
CA LEU A 44 4.74 7.36 -3.96
C LEU A 44 5.53 6.98 -2.72
N GLU A 45 4.85 6.32 -1.79
CA GLU A 45 5.45 5.66 -0.64
C GLU A 45 5.49 4.16 -0.92
N VAL A 46 6.59 3.51 -0.56
CA VAL A 46 6.81 2.08 -0.74
C VAL A 46 7.21 1.47 0.60
N MET A 47 6.58 0.37 1.00
CA MET A 47 6.86 -0.33 2.25
C MET A 47 6.94 -1.84 2.03
N LEU A 48 7.93 -2.45 2.67
CA LEU A 48 8.01 -3.88 2.86
C LEU A 48 7.31 -4.26 4.15
N ALA A 49 6.13 -4.85 4.05
CA ALA A 49 5.36 -5.30 5.20
C ALA A 49 5.56 -6.79 5.44
N HIS A 50 5.91 -7.13 6.69
CA HIS A 50 6.03 -8.51 7.18
C HIS A 50 6.96 -9.41 6.34
N ASP A 51 7.99 -8.83 5.71
CA ASP A 51 8.94 -9.53 4.83
C ASP A 51 8.27 -10.31 3.67
N GLN A 52 7.02 -9.98 3.33
CA GLN A 52 6.19 -10.73 2.39
C GLN A 52 5.48 -9.86 1.35
N PHE A 53 5.17 -8.61 1.70
CA PHE A 53 4.38 -7.73 0.85
C PHE A 53 5.15 -6.46 0.53
N LEU A 54 5.32 -6.16 -0.75
CA LEU A 54 5.71 -4.83 -1.19
C LEU A 54 4.45 -4.05 -1.53
N ILE A 55 4.20 -2.98 -0.77
CA ILE A 55 3.01 -2.14 -0.91
C ILE A 55 3.46 -0.76 -1.38
N THR A 56 2.88 -0.30 -2.49
CA THR A 56 3.13 1.04 -3.03
C THR A 56 1.84 1.83 -3.01
N TRP A 57 1.86 3.01 -2.41
CA TRP A 57 0.69 3.87 -2.30
C TRP A 57 1.04 5.33 -2.51
N HIS A 58 0.02 6.15 -2.76
CA HIS A 58 0.14 7.59 -2.61
C HIS A 58 -1.03 8.15 -1.80
N VAL A 59 -0.80 9.32 -1.22
CA VAL A 59 -1.79 10.01 -0.41
C VAL A 59 -2.28 11.23 -1.17
N ASP A 60 -3.58 11.29 -1.39
CA ASP A 60 -4.24 12.47 -1.91
C ASP A 60 -4.73 13.31 -0.74
N HIS A 61 -3.97 14.35 -0.41
CA HIS A 61 -4.29 15.25 0.69
C HIS A 61 -5.54 16.11 0.43
N ALA A 62 -5.91 16.34 -0.83
CA ALA A 62 -7.08 17.16 -1.15
C ALA A 62 -8.38 16.45 -0.78
N VAL A 63 -8.41 15.12 -0.89
CA VAL A 63 -9.60 14.29 -0.61
C VAL A 63 -9.44 13.32 0.57
N ARG A 64 -8.30 13.36 1.27
CA ARG A 64 -7.96 12.44 2.39
C ARG A 64 -8.09 10.97 1.99
N GLU A 65 -7.57 10.63 0.82
CA GLU A 65 -7.64 9.29 0.26
C GLU A 65 -6.24 8.68 0.18
N ILE A 66 -6.15 7.38 0.47
CA ILE A 66 -4.95 6.58 0.22
C ILE A 66 -5.27 5.67 -0.97
N ARG A 67 -4.48 5.78 -2.03
CA ARG A 67 -4.60 4.88 -3.18
C ARG A 67 -3.45 3.89 -3.17
N ILE A 68 -3.78 2.60 -3.08
CA ILE A 68 -2.83 1.52 -3.29
C ILE A 68 -2.60 1.36 -4.79
N VAL A 69 -1.41 1.69 -5.27
CA VAL A 69 -1.04 1.64 -6.69
C VAL A 69 -0.23 0.40 -7.06
N GLY A 70 0.41 -0.23 -6.07
CA GLY A 70 1.16 -1.47 -6.21
C GLY A 70 0.96 -2.39 -5.02
N LEU A 71 0.84 -3.69 -5.30
CA LEU A 71 0.83 -4.75 -4.30
C LEU A 71 1.49 -5.98 -4.90
N GLU A 72 2.60 -6.40 -4.32
CA GLU A 72 3.38 -7.55 -4.75
C GLU A 72 3.66 -8.48 -3.58
N VAL A 73 3.74 -9.79 -3.88
CA VAL A 73 4.17 -10.83 -2.93
C VAL A 73 5.60 -11.19 -3.26
N ILE A 74 6.47 -11.22 -2.25
CA ILE A 74 7.91 -11.51 -2.39
C ILE A 74 8.17 -13.00 -2.13
#